data_AF-A0A2V9I3J1-F1
#
_entry.id   AF-A0A2V9I3J1-F1
#
_cell.length_a   1.000
_cell.length_b   1.000
_cell.length_c   1.000
_cell.angle_alpha   90.00
_cell.angle_beta   90.00
_cell.angle_gamma   90.00
#
_symmetry.space_group_name_H-M   'P 1'
#
loop_
_entity.id
_entity.type
_entity.pdbx_description
1 polymer ?
#
loop_
_entity_poly.entity_id
_entity_poly.type
_entity_poly.pdbx_seq_one_letter_code
_entity_poly.pdbx_strand_id
1 'polypeptide(L)'
;MKGKKRVREELTALPNLEYWNEKVKTGWRLVAVEWERESEEPGTSVETWEEVPYGLKVAEDCTHLVENPAEREAMTLMLELLVADKPMSDMAENLNQRGFLTRQGSRWTAVAVFDLLPRLIEISPSIYPSRDWAERRKRIYRAAR
;
A
#
# COMPACT_ATOMS: atom_id res chain seq x y z
N MET A 1 18.96 13.33 -3.57
CA MET A 1 18.48 13.48 -2.17
C MET A 1 19.06 12.35 -1.33
N LYS A 2 19.59 12.62 -0.14
CA LYS A 2 20.06 11.56 0.78
C LYS A 2 18.85 10.93 1.48
N GLY A 3 18.64 9.63 1.32
CA GLY A 3 17.56 8.89 2.00
C GLY A 3 17.82 8.78 3.51
N LYS A 4 16.78 8.91 4.34
CA LYS A 4 16.86 8.67 5.78
C LYS A 4 16.61 7.18 6.04
N LYS A 5 17.55 6.50 6.70
CA LYS A 5 17.33 5.14 7.22
C LYS A 5 16.84 5.21 8.67
N ARG A 6 15.91 4.33 9.04
CA ARG A 6 15.41 4.15 10.40
C ARG A 6 15.50 2.66 10.76
N VAL A 7 15.67 2.36 12.04
CA VAL A 7 15.69 0.99 12.56
C VAL A 7 14.87 0.95 13.85
N ARG A 8 13.98 -0.04 13.97
CA ARG A 8 13.27 -0.39 15.21
C ARG A 8 13.93 -1.65 15.75
N GLU A 9 14.34 -1.61 17.01
CA GLU A 9 14.98 -2.73 17.69
C GLU A 9 14.18 -3.03 18.96
N GLU A 10 13.75 -4.28 19.10
CA GLU A 10 13.15 -4.77 20.34
C GLU A 10 14.27 -5.16 21.29
N LEU A 11 14.32 -4.50 22.45
CA LEU A 11 15.34 -4.73 23.46
C LEU A 11 14.71 -5.45 24.65
N THR A 12 15.32 -6.55 25.07
CA THR A 12 14.91 -7.32 26.26
C THR A 12 15.29 -6.65 27.58
N ALA A 13 16.10 -5.60 27.55
CA ALA A 13 16.49 -4.81 28.71
C ALA A 13 16.71 -3.34 28.33
N LEU A 14 16.68 -2.45 29.33
CA LEU A 14 16.94 -1.03 29.10
C LEU A 14 18.35 -0.81 28.54
N PRO A 15 18.50 -0.08 27.43
CA PRO A 15 19.81 0.18 26.85
C PRO A 15 20.69 1.00 27.79
N ASN A 16 21.94 0.53 27.97
CA ASN A 16 22.95 1.21 28.78
C ASN A 16 23.69 2.30 27.97
N LEU A 17 24.56 3.06 28.64
CA LEU A 17 25.31 4.15 28.01
C LEU A 17 26.23 3.68 26.87
N GLU A 18 26.77 2.46 26.98
CA GLU A 18 27.64 1.88 25.96
C GLU A 18 26.89 1.63 24.64
N TYR A 19 25.70 1.04 24.72
CA TYR A 19 24.81 0.87 23.57
C TYR A 19 24.50 2.20 22.88
N TRP A 20 24.16 3.25 23.66
CA TRP A 20 23.88 4.57 23.09
C TRP A 20 25.11 5.17 22.38
N ASN A 21 26.28 5.04 22.99
CA ASN A 21 27.53 5.51 22.40
C ASN A 21 27.86 4.77 21.10
N GLU A 22 27.60 3.46 21.02
CA GLU A 22 27.81 2.67 19.81
C GLU A 22 26.86 3.08 18.68
N LYS A 23 25.57 3.29 18.98
CA LYS A 23 24.60 3.81 18.01
C LYS A 23 25.01 5.18 17.46
N VAL A 24 25.45 6.10 18.33
CA VAL A 24 25.91 7.43 17.91
C VAL A 24 27.20 7.33 17.06
N LYS A 25 28.16 6.48 17.46
CA LYS A 25 29.40 6.24 16.69
C LYS A 25 29.13 5.71 15.28
N THR A 26 28.11 4.86 15.13
CA THR A 26 27.70 4.30 13.84
C THR A 26 26.79 5.24 13.03
N GLY A 27 26.56 6.46 13.51
CA GLY A 27 25.82 7.50 12.81
C GLY A 27 24.30 7.46 13.02
N TRP A 28 23.80 6.61 13.91
CA TRP A 28 22.39 6.61 14.29
C TRP A 28 22.09 7.73 15.29
N ARG A 29 20.88 8.28 15.19
CA ARG A 29 20.36 9.30 16.10
C ARG A 29 19.06 8.78 16.72
N LEU A 30 18.90 8.92 18.03
CA LEU A 30 17.63 8.62 18.69
C LEU A 30 16.54 9.57 18.15
N VAL A 31 15.46 8.99 17.65
CA VAL A 31 14.34 9.74 17.04
C VAL A 31 12.98 9.44 17.66
N ALA A 32 12.84 8.36 18.43
CA ALA A 32 11.62 7.97 19.14
C ALA A 32 11.95 7.05 20.32
N VAL A 33 11.10 7.06 21.36
CA VAL A 33 11.09 6.09 22.47
C VAL A 33 9.64 5.67 22.66
N GLU A 34 9.39 4.37 22.71
CA GLU A 34 8.08 3.78 22.97
C GLU A 34 8.04 3.30 24.42
N TRP A 35 6.93 3.55 25.12
CA TRP A 35 6.73 3.19 26.51
C TRP A 35 5.51 2.29 26.62
N GLU A 36 5.70 1.11 27.20
CA GLU A 36 4.62 0.18 27.52
C GLU A 36 4.42 0.15 29.04
N ARG A 37 3.16 0.09 29.48
CA ARG A 37 2.79 -0.19 30.87
C ARG A 37 1.54 -1.05 30.91
N GLU A 38 1.47 -1.99 31.84
CA GLU A 38 0.24 -2.70 32.13
C GLU A 38 -0.79 -1.73 32.72
N SER A 39 -2.05 -1.87 32.32
CA SER A 39 -3.18 -1.09 32.83
C SER A 39 -4.28 -2.05 33.28
N GLU A 40 -4.76 -1.89 34.51
CA GLU A 40 -5.87 -2.67 35.06
C GLU A 40 -7.23 -2.22 34.51
N GLU A 41 -7.30 -1.02 33.94
CA GLU A 41 -8.49 -0.55 33.23
C GLU A 41 -8.60 -1.29 31.88
N PRO A 42 -9.79 -1.86 31.53
CA PRO A 42 -9.99 -2.39 30.19
C PRO A 42 -9.71 -1.27 29.20
N GLY A 43 -8.66 -1.43 28.41
CA GLY A 43 -8.19 -0.39 27.51
C GLY A 43 -9.35 0.13 26.66
N THR A 44 -9.69 1.40 26.81
CA THR A 44 -10.60 2.11 25.90
C THR A 44 -9.96 2.33 24.52
N SER A 45 -8.85 1.66 24.22
CA SER A 45 -8.38 1.50 22.86
C SER A 45 -9.26 0.45 22.19
N VAL A 46 -10.45 0.88 21.77
CA VAL A 46 -10.89 0.44 20.45
C VAL A 46 -9.80 0.98 19.54
N GLU A 47 -8.76 0.21 19.29
CA GLU A 47 -7.74 0.57 18.32
C GLU A 47 -8.48 0.60 16.99
N THR A 48 -8.94 1.79 16.60
CA THR A 48 -9.50 2.06 15.28
C THR A 48 -8.32 2.05 14.31
N TRP A 49 -7.77 0.86 14.08
CA TRP A 49 -6.76 0.65 13.06
C TRP A 49 -7.41 0.96 11.72
N GLU A 50 -6.97 2.06 11.09
CA GLU A 50 -7.32 2.30 9.70
C GLU A 50 -6.56 1.29 8.83
N GLU A 51 -7.30 0.53 8.02
CA GLU A 51 -6.65 -0.32 7.03
C GLU A 51 -5.91 0.53 6.01
N VAL A 52 -4.68 0.12 5.69
CA VAL A 52 -3.92 0.75 4.60
C VAL A 52 -4.76 0.68 3.32
N PRO A 53 -4.92 1.75 2.53
CA PRO A 53 -5.68 1.66 1.29
C PRO A 53 -5.04 0.71 0.26
N TYR A 54 -5.85 0.09 -0.60
CA TYR A 54 -5.34 -0.71 -1.72
C TYR A 54 -4.52 0.13 -2.70
N GLY A 55 -3.41 -0.42 -3.19
CA GLY A 55 -2.41 0.27 -3.99
C GLY A 55 -1.27 0.88 -3.16
N LEU A 56 -1.36 0.84 -1.84
CA LEU A 56 -0.37 1.37 -0.91
C LEU A 56 0.12 0.28 0.05
N LYS A 57 1.33 0.45 0.56
CA LYS A 57 1.90 -0.32 1.66
C LYS A 57 2.60 0.61 2.64
N VAL A 58 2.76 0.17 3.87
CA VAL A 58 3.58 0.89 4.86
C VAL A 58 5.02 0.90 4.37
N ALA A 59 5.65 2.08 4.38
CA ALA A 59 7.06 2.23 4.05
C ALA A 59 7.94 1.58 5.13
N GLU A 60 9.21 1.29 4.79
CA GLU A 60 10.20 0.77 5.74
C GLU A 60 10.42 1.70 6.95
N ASP A 61 10.07 2.99 6.82
CA ASP A 61 10.19 3.96 7.91
C ASP A 61 9.00 3.96 8.89
N CYS A 62 7.98 3.12 8.63
CA CYS A 62 6.74 2.97 9.39
C CYS A 62 5.97 4.26 9.65
N THR A 63 6.22 5.33 8.88
CA THR A 63 5.56 6.63 9.04
C THR A 63 4.92 7.16 7.77
N HIS A 64 5.25 6.58 6.63
CA HIS A 64 4.66 6.95 5.35
C HIS A 64 4.01 5.74 4.69
N LEU A 65 3.03 6.01 3.83
CA LEU A 65 2.55 5.05 2.85
C LEU A 65 3.30 5.26 1.54
N VAL A 66 3.74 4.16 0.94
CA VAL A 66 4.37 4.13 -0.39
C VAL A 66 3.57 3.24 -1.31
N GLU A 67 3.77 3.40 -2.61
CA GLU A 67 3.09 2.58 -3.61
C GLU A 67 3.44 1.10 -3.44
N ASN A 68 2.41 0.24 -3.49
CA ASN A 68 2.59 -1.18 -3.70
C ASN A 68 2.54 -1.45 -5.21
N PRO A 69 3.67 -1.77 -5.87
CA PRO A 69 3.73 -1.83 -7.33
C PRO A 69 2.78 -2.87 -7.94
N ALA A 70 2.64 -4.04 -7.32
CA ALA A 70 1.75 -5.09 -7.81
C ALA A 70 0.28 -4.68 -7.72
N GLU A 71 -0.13 -4.08 -6.61
CA GLU A 71 -1.49 -3.59 -6.43
C GLU A 71 -1.79 -2.39 -7.35
N ARG A 72 -0.81 -1.50 -7.56
CA ARG A 72 -0.94 -0.37 -8.48
C ARG A 72 -1.12 -0.81 -9.93
N GLU A 73 -0.43 -1.86 -10.34
CA GLU A 73 -0.59 -2.42 -11.68
C GLU A 73 -1.97 -3.07 -11.85
N ALA A 74 -2.45 -3.81 -10.84
CA ALA A 74 -3.80 -4.37 -10.83
C ALA A 74 -4.88 -3.28 -10.95
N MET A 75 -4.73 -2.17 -10.21
CA MET A 75 -5.64 -1.03 -10.28
C MET A 75 -5.61 -0.32 -11.63
N THR A 76 -4.42 -0.20 -12.23
CA THR A 76 -4.26 0.37 -13.58
C THR A 76 -5.03 -0.49 -14.59
N LEU A 77 -4.90 -1.81 -14.51
CA LEU A 77 -5.67 -2.72 -15.35
C LEU A 77 -7.19 -2.59 -15.12
N MET A 78 -7.65 -2.50 -13.87
CA MET A 78 -9.08 -2.29 -13.60
C MET A 78 -9.59 -1.00 -14.24
N LEU A 79 -8.85 0.10 -14.15
CA LEU A 79 -9.21 1.36 -14.81
C LEU A 79 -9.26 1.21 -16.34
N GLU A 80 -8.33 0.47 -16.95
CA GLU A 80 -8.36 0.17 -18.39
C GLU A 80 -9.64 -0.57 -18.79
N LEU A 81 -10.04 -1.55 -17.98
CA LEU A 81 -11.23 -2.37 -18.24
C LEU A 81 -12.53 -1.61 -17.96
N LEU A 82 -12.54 -0.72 -16.95
CA LEU A 82 -13.64 0.21 -16.69
C LEU A 82 -13.86 1.18 -17.85
N VAL A 83 -12.79 1.76 -18.38
CA VAL A 83 -12.87 2.67 -19.55
C VAL A 83 -13.30 1.93 -20.82
N ALA A 84 -12.98 0.64 -20.92
CA ALA A 84 -13.45 -0.25 -21.98
C ALA A 84 -14.86 -0.82 -21.74
N ASP A 85 -15.57 -0.35 -20.71
CA ASP A 85 -16.94 -0.74 -20.34
C ASP A 85 -17.11 -2.26 -20.18
N LYS A 86 -16.11 -2.93 -19.60
CA LYS A 86 -16.17 -4.37 -19.32
C LYS A 86 -17.01 -4.65 -18.07
N PRO A 87 -17.76 -5.77 -18.01
CA PRO A 87 -18.44 -6.16 -16.79
C PRO A 87 -17.43 -6.60 -15.73
N MET A 88 -17.78 -6.46 -14.45
CA MET A 88 -16.90 -6.75 -13.31
C MET A 88 -16.44 -8.22 -13.25
N SER A 89 -17.25 -9.16 -13.78
CA SER A 89 -16.87 -10.57 -13.96
C SER A 89 -15.65 -10.72 -14.86
N ASP A 90 -15.68 -10.04 -16.02
CA ASP A 90 -14.59 -10.07 -17.00
C ASP A 90 -13.35 -9.38 -16.44
N MET A 91 -13.53 -8.33 -15.64
CA MET A 91 -12.43 -7.67 -14.95
C MET A 91 -11.73 -8.61 -13.98
N ALA A 92 -12.50 -9.29 -13.13
CA ALA A 92 -11.99 -10.26 -12.18
C ALA A 92 -11.25 -11.39 -12.90
N GLU A 93 -11.79 -11.88 -14.02
CA GLU A 93 -11.13 -12.90 -14.82
C GLU A 93 -9.80 -12.41 -15.41
N ASN A 94 -9.77 -11.21 -15.99
CA ASN A 94 -8.55 -10.62 -16.54
C ASN A 94 -7.45 -10.43 -15.48
N LEU A 95 -7.82 -9.98 -14.27
CA LEU A 95 -6.90 -9.84 -13.15
C LEU A 95 -6.30 -11.18 -12.76
N ASN A 96 -7.15 -12.20 -12.61
CA ASN A 96 -6.75 -13.54 -12.24
C ASN A 96 -5.87 -14.20 -13.31
N GLN A 97 -6.18 -14.02 -14.59
CA GLN A 97 -5.38 -14.55 -15.71
C GLN A 97 -3.98 -13.95 -15.74
N ARG A 98 -3.82 -12.69 -15.31
CA ARG A 98 -2.51 -12.03 -15.18
C ARG A 98 -1.82 -12.31 -13.84
N GLY A 99 -2.40 -13.15 -12.99
CA GLY A 99 -1.80 -13.56 -11.72
C GLY A 99 -1.89 -12.53 -10.59
N PHE A 100 -2.71 -11.48 -10.74
CA PHE A 100 -2.97 -10.55 -9.64
C PHE A 100 -3.86 -11.22 -8.58
N LEU A 101 -3.55 -10.96 -7.31
CA LEU A 101 -4.32 -11.44 -6.16
C LEU A 101 -4.88 -10.25 -5.39
N THR A 102 -5.90 -10.48 -4.58
CA THR A 102 -6.36 -9.50 -3.59
C THR A 102 -5.31 -9.36 -2.49
N ARG A 103 -5.49 -8.37 -1.60
CA ARG A 103 -4.58 -8.17 -0.47
C ARG A 103 -4.49 -9.40 0.45
N GLN A 104 -5.59 -10.13 0.58
CA GLN A 104 -5.66 -11.35 1.38
C GLN A 104 -5.06 -12.58 0.64
N GLY A 105 -4.51 -12.39 -0.57
CA GLY A 105 -3.96 -13.47 -1.39
C GLY A 105 -5.02 -14.29 -2.14
N SER A 106 -6.27 -13.85 -2.13
CA SER A 106 -7.38 -14.54 -2.80
C SER A 106 -7.48 -14.17 -4.28
N ARG A 107 -8.20 -14.99 -5.05
CA ARG A 107 -8.56 -14.64 -6.43
C ARG A 107 -9.57 -13.49 -6.45
N TRP A 108 -9.50 -12.67 -7.48
CA TRP A 108 -10.47 -11.61 -7.73
C TRP A 108 -11.85 -12.19 -8.07
N THR A 109 -12.88 -11.58 -7.48
CA THR A 109 -14.29 -11.82 -7.80
C THR A 109 -14.93 -10.51 -8.26
N ALA A 110 -16.08 -10.59 -8.92
CA ALA A 110 -16.82 -9.39 -9.33
C ALA A 110 -17.16 -8.47 -8.13
N VAL A 111 -17.47 -9.08 -6.97
CA VAL A 111 -17.72 -8.35 -5.71
C VAL A 111 -16.46 -7.62 -5.25
N ALA A 112 -15.31 -8.30 -5.21
CA ALA A 112 -14.05 -7.66 -4.80
C ALA A 112 -13.64 -6.51 -5.73
N VAL A 113 -13.93 -6.62 -7.04
CA VAL A 113 -13.73 -5.52 -7.99
C VAL A 113 -14.68 -4.35 -7.69
N PHE A 114 -15.95 -4.64 -7.40
CA PHE A 114 -16.94 -3.63 -7.03
C PHE A 114 -16.53 -2.87 -5.76
N ASP A 115 -16.10 -3.59 -4.72
CA ASP A 115 -15.67 -3.01 -3.44
C ASP A 115 -14.47 -2.06 -3.61
N LEU A 116 -13.67 -2.26 -4.67
CA LEU A 116 -12.51 -1.42 -4.97
C LEU A 116 -12.83 -0.14 -5.76
N LEU A 117 -14.05 -0.01 -6.30
CA LEU A 117 -14.43 1.14 -7.13
C LEU A 117 -14.22 2.51 -6.45
N PRO A 118 -14.60 2.72 -5.17
CA PRO A 118 -14.36 4.00 -4.49
C PRO A 118 -12.88 4.38 -4.53
N ARG A 119 -12.02 3.39 -4.27
CA ARG A 119 -10.57 3.59 -4.29
C ARG A 119 -10.06 3.92 -5.69
N LEU A 120 -10.58 3.27 -6.73
CA LEU A 120 -10.21 3.56 -8.12
C LEU A 120 -10.55 5.00 -8.51
N ILE A 121 -11.70 5.52 -8.06
CA ILE A 121 -12.09 6.93 -8.28
C ILE A 121 -11.06 7.88 -7.67
N GLU A 122 -10.69 7.66 -6.41
CA GLU A 122 -9.72 8.49 -5.68
C GLU A 122 -8.35 8.56 -6.37
N ILE A 123 -7.84 7.42 -6.84
CA ILE A 123 -6.49 7.36 -7.41
C ILE A 123 -6.44 7.68 -8.90
N SER A 124 -7.57 7.66 -9.59
CA SER A 124 -7.61 7.80 -11.04
C SER A 124 -6.89 9.08 -11.52
N PRO A 125 -7.00 10.26 -10.87
CA PRO A 125 -6.28 11.48 -11.28
C PRO A 125 -4.76 11.38 -11.14
N SER A 126 -4.24 10.46 -10.31
CA SER A 126 -2.80 10.21 -10.18
C SER A 126 -2.26 9.24 -11.22
N ILE A 127 -3.13 8.35 -11.75
CA ILE A 127 -2.78 7.38 -12.80
C ILE A 127 -2.92 8.00 -14.19
N TYR A 128 -3.95 8.81 -14.43
CA TYR A 128 -4.22 9.47 -15.71
C TYR A 128 -3.07 10.29 -16.32
N PRO A 129 -2.21 10.98 -15.54
CA PRO A 129 -1.07 11.75 -16.06
C PRO A 129 0.13 10.88 -16.46
N SER A 130 0.15 9.59 -16.13
CA SER A 130 1.25 8.70 -16.51
C SER A 130 1.30 8.53 -18.04
N ARG A 131 2.51 8.58 -18.62
CA ARG A 131 2.72 8.35 -20.07
C ARG A 131 2.15 7.00 -20.51
N ASP A 132 2.28 6.00 -19.64
CA ASP A 132 1.78 4.64 -19.87
C ASP A 132 0.25 4.63 -20.03
N TRP A 133 -0.50 5.36 -19.19
CA TRP A 133 -1.95 5.45 -19.34
C TRP A 133 -2.35 6.11 -20.66
N ALA A 134 -1.70 7.22 -21.03
CA ALA A 134 -2.01 7.93 -22.28
C ALA A 134 -1.79 7.06 -23.53
N GLU A 135 -0.72 6.23 -23.53
CA GLU A 135 -0.45 5.28 -24.61
C GLU A 135 -1.42 4.11 -24.61
N ARG A 136 -1.72 3.53 -23.44
CA ARG A 136 -2.68 2.42 -23.31
C ARG A 136 -4.10 2.82 -23.68
N ARG A 137 -4.56 4.03 -23.30
CA ARG A 137 -5.88 4.57 -23.68
C ARG A 137 -6.04 4.75 -25.20
N LYS A 138 -4.99 5.20 -25.89
CA LYS A 138 -4.99 5.28 -27.37
C LYS A 138 -5.19 3.91 -28.02
N ARG A 139 -4.62 2.85 -27.44
CA ARG A 139 -4.79 1.48 -27.92
C ARG A 139 -6.20 0.95 -27.67
N ILE A 140 -6.77 1.21 -26.49
CA ILE A 140 -8.14 0.77 -26.13
C ILE A 140 -9.18 1.36 -27.09
N TYR A 141 -9.16 2.67 -27.32
CA TYR A 141 -10.10 3.30 -28.25
C TYR A 141 -9.91 2.87 -29.72
N ARG A 142 -8.71 2.43 -30.10
CA ARG A 142 -8.46 1.88 -31.44
C ARG A 142 -8.97 0.44 -31.59
N ALA A 143 -8.99 -0.33 -30.52
CA ALA A 143 -9.46 -1.72 -30.52
C ALA A 143 -10.97 -1.87 -30.29
N ALA A 144 -11.63 -0.84 -29.76
CA ALA A 144 -13.09 -0.79 -29.56
C ALA A 144 -13.86 -0.25 -30.79
N ARG A 145 -13.19 -0.06 -31.93
CA ARG A 145 -13.76 0.41 -33.21
C ARG A 145 -13.71 -0.71 -34.23
#